data_AF-A0A8T0W4Z1-F1
#
_entry.id   AF-A0A8T0W4Z1-F1
#
_cell.length_a   1.000
_cell.length_b   1.000
_cell.length_c   1.000
_cell.angle_alpha   90.00
_cell.angle_beta   90.00
_cell.angle_gamma   90.00
#
_symmetry.space_group_name_H-M   'P 1'
#
loop_
_entity.id
_entity.type
_entity.pdbx_description
1 polymer ?
#
loop_
_entity_poly.entity_id
_entity_poly.type
_entity_poly.pdbx_seq_one_letter_code
_entity_poly.pdbx_strand_id
1 'polypeptide(L)'
;MKFPKKDLPKKDFLPPRNRVRKRASRDIDILHTESLIKLVEKVFSVSNPNPLEVEDAKRPLKEQLVDAIARHAEASDGESEIYEQFAI
;
A
#
# COMPACT_ATOMS: atom_id res chain seq x y z
N MET A 1 43.37 1.63 48.66
CA MET A 1 42.69 0.74 47.69
C MET A 1 42.18 1.59 46.53
N LYS A 2 42.64 1.33 45.30
CA LYS A 2 42.21 2.01 44.08
C LYS A 2 41.17 1.13 43.38
N PHE A 3 39.97 1.65 43.11
CA PHE A 3 39.00 0.97 42.26
C PHE A 3 39.40 1.16 40.78
N PRO A 4 39.41 0.11 39.94
CA PRO A 4 39.62 0.30 38.51
C PRO A 4 38.32 0.81 37.88
N LYS A 5 38.40 1.95 37.18
CA LYS A 5 37.35 2.40 36.27
C LYS A 5 37.37 1.46 35.07
N LYS A 6 36.33 0.65 34.89
CA LYS A 6 36.12 -0.06 33.62
C LYS A 6 35.54 0.94 32.64
N ASP A 7 36.35 1.34 31.68
CA ASP A 7 35.96 2.17 30.54
C ASP A 7 34.73 1.59 29.87
N LEU A 8 33.66 2.39 29.83
CA LEU A 8 32.46 2.09 29.07
C LEU A 8 32.84 2.15 27.58
N PRO A 9 32.60 1.11 26.77
CA PRO A 9 32.86 1.19 25.36
C PRO A 9 31.98 2.31 24.80
N LYS A 10 32.63 3.32 24.20
CA LYS A 10 31.96 4.38 23.46
C LYS A 10 31.11 3.68 22.41
N LYS A 11 29.80 3.64 22.69
CA LYS A 11 28.79 3.11 21.81
C LYS A 11 28.88 3.98 20.57
N ASP A 12 29.55 3.49 19.54
CA ASP A 12 29.51 4.09 18.22
C ASP A 12 28.06 4.00 17.77
N PHE A 13 27.30 5.03 18.13
CA PHE A 13 25.96 5.23 17.64
C PHE A 13 26.14 5.43 16.13
N LEU A 14 25.94 4.34 15.38
CA LEU A 14 25.65 4.46 13.96
C LEU A 14 24.59 5.55 13.85
N PRO A 15 24.79 6.57 13.00
CA PRO A 15 23.84 7.67 12.88
C PRO A 15 22.46 7.04 12.69
N PRO A 16 21.41 7.55 13.36
CA PRO A 16 20.06 7.06 13.18
C PRO A 16 19.84 7.02 11.67
N ARG A 17 19.84 5.80 11.12
CA ARG A 17 19.60 5.60 9.71
C ARG A 17 18.15 5.96 9.61
N ASN A 18 17.89 7.23 9.31
CA ASN A 18 16.61 7.79 9.01
C ASN A 18 16.14 6.97 7.81
N ARG A 19 15.56 5.81 8.12
CA ARG A 19 14.70 5.08 7.22
C ARG A 19 13.53 6.03 7.11
N VAL A 20 13.67 7.00 6.21
CA VAL A 20 12.54 7.51 5.47
C VAL A 20 11.97 6.24 4.85
N ARG A 21 11.14 5.52 5.61
CA ARG A 21 10.14 4.64 5.08
C ARG A 21 9.35 5.60 4.22
N LYS A 22 9.71 5.68 2.94
CA LYS A 22 8.82 6.23 1.93
C LYS A 22 7.57 5.40 2.16
N ARG A 23 6.59 5.99 2.86
CA ARG A 23 5.31 5.34 3.04
C ARG A 23 4.89 5.09 1.61
N ALA A 24 4.85 3.82 1.19
CA ALA A 24 4.22 3.47 -0.06
C ALA A 24 2.89 4.22 -0.05
N SER A 25 2.58 4.94 -1.12
CA SER A 25 1.34 5.69 -1.21
C SER A 25 0.22 4.74 -0.79
N ARG A 26 -0.54 5.15 0.23
CA ARG A 26 -1.72 4.37 0.66
C ARG A 26 -2.81 4.37 -0.41
N ASP A 27 -2.61 5.19 -1.44
CA ASP A 27 -3.48 5.36 -2.57
C ASP A 27 -3.29 4.18 -3.54
N ILE A 28 -4.41 3.67 -4.02
CA ILE A 28 -4.46 2.63 -5.05
C ILE A 28 -4.61 3.32 -6.40
N ASP A 29 -3.62 3.16 -7.26
CA ASP A 29 -3.68 3.68 -8.63
C ASP A 29 -4.51 2.74 -9.52
N ILE A 30 -5.64 3.25 -10.02
CA ILE A 30 -6.48 2.59 -11.01
C ILE A 30 -6.11 3.11 -12.40
N LEU A 31 -5.72 2.20 -13.30
CA LEU A 31 -5.35 2.53 -14.67
C LEU A 31 -6.59 2.87 -15.50
N HIS A 32 -6.42 3.74 -16.49
CA HIS A 32 -7.47 4.11 -17.45
C HIS A 32 -8.79 4.60 -16.81
N THR A 33 -8.71 5.24 -15.64
CA THR A 33 -9.88 5.70 -14.87
C THR A 33 -10.87 6.55 -15.68
N GLU A 34 -10.39 7.42 -16.57
CA GLU A 34 -11.25 8.23 -17.45
C GLU A 34 -12.14 7.38 -18.37
N SER A 35 -11.62 6.26 -18.88
CA SER A 35 -12.40 5.35 -19.74
C SER A 35 -13.46 4.62 -18.94
N LEU A 36 -13.13 4.21 -17.71
CA LEU A 36 -14.06 3.56 -16.79
C LEU A 36 -15.20 4.51 -16.38
N ILE A 37 -14.89 5.77 -16.07
CA ILE A 37 -15.87 6.81 -15.73
C ILE A 37 -16.87 6.97 -16.87
N LYS A 38 -16.40 7.09 -18.12
CA LYS A 38 -17.30 7.23 -19.29
C LYS A 38 -18.26 6.07 -19.47
N LEU A 39 -17.83 4.83 -19.19
CA LEU A 39 -18.70 3.65 -19.26
C LEU A 39 -19.80 3.71 -18.20
N VAL A 40 -19.45 4.14 -16.98
CA VAL A 40 -20.43 4.35 -15.89
C VAL A 40 -21.39 5.47 -16.24
N GLU A 41 -20.89 6.65 -16.62
CA GLU A 41 -21.71 7.80 -16.99
C GLU A 41 -22.69 7.45 -18.11
N LYS A 42 -22.26 6.68 -19.11
CA LYS A 42 -23.13 6.20 -20.19
C LYS A 42 -24.33 5.42 -19.62
N VAL A 43 -24.10 4.46 -18.74
CA VAL A 43 -25.16 3.63 -18.12
C VAL A 43 -26.08 4.47 -17.21
N PHE A 44 -25.53 5.44 -16.47
CA PHE A 44 -26.30 6.29 -15.54
C PHE A 44 -27.03 7.44 -16.24
N SER A 45 -26.65 7.79 -17.47
CA SER A 45 -27.30 8.85 -18.26
C SER A 45 -28.71 8.50 -18.74
N VAL A 46 -29.12 7.22 -18.64
CA VAL A 46 -30.42 6.71 -19.10
C VAL A 46 -31.26 6.21 -17.93
N SER A 47 -32.57 6.44 -17.95
CA SER A 47 -33.46 6.07 -16.82
C SER A 47 -33.67 4.56 -16.66
N ASN A 48 -33.54 3.79 -17.74
CA ASN A 48 -33.68 2.33 -17.75
C ASN A 48 -32.62 1.69 -18.64
N PRO A 49 -31.37 1.59 -18.16
CA PRO A 49 -30.26 1.07 -18.96
C PRO A 49 -30.49 -0.39 -19.36
N ASN A 50 -30.02 -0.75 -20.56
CA ASN A 50 -30.05 -2.13 -21.01
C ASN A 50 -29.16 -3.00 -20.08
N PRO A 51 -29.65 -4.13 -19.55
CA PRO A 51 -28.85 -5.02 -18.70
C PRO A 51 -27.51 -5.44 -19.31
N LEU A 52 -27.43 -5.58 -20.62
CA LEU A 52 -26.17 -5.90 -21.32
C LEU A 52 -25.17 -4.75 -21.23
N GLU A 53 -25.61 -3.51 -21.38
CA GLU A 53 -24.73 -2.33 -21.27
C GLU A 53 -24.23 -2.13 -19.84
N VAL A 54 -25.05 -2.48 -18.84
CA VAL A 54 -24.64 -2.48 -17.43
C VAL A 54 -23.52 -3.51 -17.21
N GLU A 55 -23.66 -4.72 -17.73
CA GLU A 55 -22.64 -5.76 -17.60
C GLU A 55 -21.36 -5.40 -18.37
N ASP A 56 -21.48 -4.78 -19.55
CA ASP A 56 -20.35 -4.28 -20.34
C ASP A 56 -19.56 -3.18 -19.61
N ALA A 57 -20.23 -2.31 -18.84
CA ALA A 57 -19.55 -1.32 -18.00
C ALA A 57 -18.93 -1.96 -16.75
N LYS A 58 -19.62 -2.93 -16.14
CA LYS A 58 -19.25 -3.55 -14.87
C LYS A 58 -18.06 -4.50 -14.98
N ARG A 59 -17.90 -5.22 -16.10
CA ARG A 59 -16.79 -6.15 -16.30
C ARG A 59 -15.41 -5.46 -16.23
N PRO A 60 -15.10 -4.43 -17.03
CA PRO A 60 -13.80 -3.76 -16.98
C PRO A 60 -13.56 -3.05 -15.64
N LEU A 61 -14.61 -2.52 -14.99
CA LEU A 61 -14.51 -1.94 -13.64
C LEU A 61 -14.02 -2.97 -12.62
N LYS A 62 -14.62 -4.16 -12.63
CA LYS A 62 -14.22 -5.25 -11.73
C LYS A 62 -12.80 -5.72 -12.00
N GLU A 63 -12.46 -5.95 -13.27
CA GLU A 63 -11.13 -6.41 -13.67
C GLU A 63 -10.05 -5.43 -13.23
N GLN A 64 -10.25 -4.13 -13.49
CA GLN A 64 -9.29 -3.09 -13.11
C GLN A 64 -9.16 -2.92 -11.59
N LEU A 65 -10.26 -3.08 -10.84
CA LEU A 65 -10.21 -3.00 -9.37
C LEU A 65 -9.44 -4.19 -8.77
N VAL A 66 -9.71 -5.42 -9.25
CA VAL A 66 -8.99 -6.61 -8.79
C VAL A 66 -7.50 -6.49 -9.09
N ASP A 67 -7.15 -6.06 -10.31
CA ASP A 67 -5.77 -5.86 -10.73
C ASP A 67 -5.06 -4.78 -9.89
N ALA A 68 -5.73 -3.64 -9.65
CA ALA A 68 -5.17 -2.58 -8.83
C ALA A 68 -4.90 -3.00 -7.37
N ILE A 69 -5.79 -3.79 -6.78
CA ILE A 69 -5.60 -4.34 -5.42
C ILE A 69 -4.48 -5.38 -5.39
N ALA A 70 -4.41 -6.27 -6.39
CA ALA A 70 -3.35 -7.27 -6.47
C ALA A 70 -1.96 -6.62 -6.57
N ARG A 71 -1.81 -5.59 -7.43
CA ARG A 71 -0.58 -4.78 -7.51
C ARG A 71 -0.25 -4.07 -6.20
N HIS A 72 -1.26 -3.55 -5.49
CA HIS A 72 -1.03 -2.88 -4.21
C HIS A 72 -0.60 -3.87 -3.11
N ALA A 73 -1.19 -5.07 -3.09
CA ALA A 73 -0.81 -6.12 -2.14
C ALA A 73 0.63 -6.61 -2.35
N GLU A 74 1.10 -6.72 -3.59
CA GLU A 74 2.49 -7.08 -3.91
C GLU A 74 3.49 -5.99 -3.51
N ALA A 75 3.09 -4.70 -3.58
CA ALA A 75 3.90 -3.59 -3.10
C ALA A 75 3.88 -3.43 -1.56
N SER A 76 2.87 -3.99 -0.89
CA SER A 76 2.73 -3.99 0.57
C SER A 76 3.55 -5.13 1.17
N ASP A 77 4.88 -5.00 1.11
CA ASP A 77 5.82 -5.90 1.77
C ASP A 77 5.54 -5.94 3.29
N GLY A 78 5.13 -7.11 3.78
CA GLY A 78 4.70 -7.31 5.15
C GLY A 78 5.86 -7.16 6.12
N GLU A 79 6.06 -5.96 6.66
CA GLU A 79 6.87 -5.79 7.86
C GLU A 79 6.05 -6.30 9.06
N SER A 80 6.02 -7.63 9.23
CA SER A 80 5.72 -8.22 10.53
C SER A 80 6.84 -7.78 11.47
N GLU A 81 6.51 -6.90 12.40
CA GLU A 81 7.41 -6.48 13.46
C GLU A 81 7.98 -7.74 14.13
N ILE A 82 9.29 -7.94 13.96
CA ILE A 82 10.05 -8.91 14.72
C ILE A 82 9.90 -8.56 16.20
N TYR A 83 9.01 -9.27 16.90
CA TYR A 83 8.94 -9.26 18.36
C TYR A 83 10.13 -10.05 18.89
N GLU A 84 11.32 -9.45 18.86
CA GLU A 84 12.49 -10.05 19.48
C GLU A 84 13.40 -8.99 20.10
N GLN A 85 12.92 -8.33 21.16
CA GLN A 85 13.85 -7.78 22.15
C GLN A 85 13.20 -7.44 23.51
N PHE A 86 12.46 -8.36 24.13
CA PHE A 86 12.39 -8.40 25.60
C PHE A 86 12.26 -9.85 26.06
N ALA A 87 13.36 -10.58 25.94
CA ALA A 87 13.65 -11.63 26.90
C ALA A 87 13.81 -10.94 28.27
N ILE A 88 12.92 -11.26 29.20
CA ILE A 88 13.09 -11.00 30.64
C ILE A 88 13.50 -12.33 31.27
#